data_AF-A0A844F2C2-F1
#
_entry.id   AF-A0A844F2C2-F1
#
_cell.length_a   1.000
_cell.length_b   1.000
_cell.length_c   1.000
_cell.angle_alpha   90.00
_cell.angle_beta   90.00
_cell.angle_gamma   90.00
#
_symmetry.space_group_name_H-M   'P 1'
#
loop_
_entity.id
_entity.type
_entity.pdbx_description
1 polymer ?
#
loop_
_entity_poly.entity_id
_entity_poly.type
_entity_poly.pdbx_seq_one_letter_code
_entity_poly.pdbx_strand_id
1 'polypeptide(L)' 'MPDEKGGIRYEIDDKKFLFDAGYSDIMIRNAHSLGVDLKKITHIVLSHGHDDHSVGLSLLF' A
#
# COMPACT_ATOMS: atom_id res chain seq x y z
N MET A 1 -8.29 -5.32 16.91
CA MET A 1 -6.98 -4.64 17.05
C MET A 1 -6.94 -3.61 15.94
N PRO A 2 -6.82 -2.31 16.21
CA PRO A 2 -6.62 -1.36 15.13
C PRO A 2 -5.28 -1.71 14.46
N ASP A 3 -5.37 -1.96 13.18
CA ASP A 3 -4.38 -2.50 12.25
C ASP A 3 -3.21 -1.52 12.05
N GLU A 4 -2.11 -1.76 12.77
CA GLU A 4 -0.84 -1.03 12.66
C GLU A 4 0.01 -1.43 11.42
N LYS A 5 -0.60 -1.82 10.29
CA LYS A 5 0.18 -2.21 9.10
C LYS A 5 0.36 -1.05 8.14
N GLY A 6 1.46 -0.32 8.33
CA GLY A 6 2.01 0.60 7.34
C GLY A 6 2.63 -0.17 6.17
N GLY A 7 2.30 0.23 4.94
CA GLY A 7 2.87 -0.37 3.73
C GLY A 7 4.38 -0.19 3.65
N ILE A 8 5.10 -1.23 3.24
CA ILE A 8 6.55 -1.19 3.03
C ILE A 8 6.82 -0.97 1.54
N ARG A 9 7.63 0.04 1.20
CA ARG A 9 8.03 0.37 -0.17
C ARG A 9 9.47 -0.08 -0.43
N TYR A 10 9.68 -0.73 -1.57
CA TYR A 10 11.01 -1.06 -2.11
C TYR A 10 11.13 -0.57 -3.56
N GLU A 11 12.35 -0.27 -4.01
CA GLU A 11 12.68 0.18 -5.37
C GLU A 11 13.81 -0.70 -5.93
N ILE A 12 13.55 -1.37 -7.06
CA ILE A 12 14.50 -2.24 -7.77
C ILE A 12 14.31 -1.99 -9.27
N ASP A 13 15.36 -1.63 -10.00
CA ASP A 13 15.34 -1.42 -11.46
C ASP A 13 14.13 -0.59 -11.95
N ASP A 14 13.93 0.60 -11.37
CA ASP A 14 12.80 1.54 -11.60
C ASP A 14 11.40 1.01 -11.25
N LYS A 15 11.28 -0.23 -10.77
CA LYS A 15 10.01 -0.79 -10.30
C LYS A 15 9.75 -0.34 -8.87
N LYS A 16 8.54 0.18 -8.67
CA LYS A 16 8.00 0.58 -7.37
C LYS A 16 6.88 -0.35 -6.96
N PHE A 17 7.08 -1.02 -5.84
CA PHE A 17 6.16 -2.01 -5.31
C PHE A 17 5.38 -1.46 -4.12
N LEU A 18 4.09 -1.77 -4.09
CA LEU A 18 3.27 -1.71 -2.89
C LEU A 18 3.02 -3.14 -2.40
N PHE A 19 3.45 -3.43 -1.18
CA PHE A 19 3.21 -4.72 -0.55
C PHE A 19 2.03 -4.60 0.42
N ASP A 20 0.93 -5.27 0.09
CA ASP A 20 -0.40 -5.14 0.69
C ASP A 20 -0.98 -3.71 0.68
N ALA A 21 -2.29 -3.60 0.82
CA ALA A 21 -3.02 -2.33 0.81
C ALA A 21 -3.80 -2.05 2.10
N GLY A 22 -3.79 -2.98 3.05
CA GLY A 22 -4.53 -2.84 4.31
C GLY A 22 -6.05 -2.90 4.13
N TYR A 23 -6.77 -2.60 5.20
CA TYR A 23 -8.23 -2.54 5.20
C TYR A 23 -8.80 -1.15 4.89
N SER A 24 -8.02 -0.08 5.09
CA SER A 24 -8.51 1.30 5.21
C SER A 24 -7.64 2.32 4.48
N ASP A 25 -7.97 3.61 4.62
CA ASP A 25 -7.25 4.74 4.04
C ASP A 25 -5.91 5.08 4.74
N ILE A 26 -5.57 4.37 5.82
CA ILE A 26 -4.37 4.63 6.64
C ILE A 26 -3.10 4.66 5.78
N MET A 27 -2.97 3.73 4.83
CA MET A 27 -1.82 3.66 3.93
C MET A 27 -1.69 4.93 3.07
N ILE A 28 -2.80 5.49 2.58
CA ILE A 28 -2.81 6.73 1.78
C ILE A 28 -2.40 7.93 2.64
N ARG A 29 -2.95 8.05 3.86
CA ARG A 29 -2.61 9.14 4.79
C ARG A 29 -1.15 9.09 5.21
N ASN A 30 -0.62 7.89 5.43
CA ASN A 30 0.80 7.69 5.74
C ASN A 30 1.69 8.06 4.55
N ALA A 31 1.33 7.63 3.34
CA ALA A 31 2.07 7.97 2.13
C ALA A 31 2.12 9.50 1.92
N HIS A 32 0.99 10.19 2.07
CA HIS A 32 0.93 11.65 2.01
C HIS A 32 1.83 12.31 3.07
N SER A 33 1.76 11.84 4.32
CA SER A 33 2.56 12.39 5.43
C SER A 33 4.07 12.18 5.22
N LEU A 34 4.46 11.13 4.51
CA LEU A 34 5.84 10.79 4.17
C LEU A 34 6.30 11.36 2.82
N GLY A 35 5.45 12.11 2.11
CA GLY A 35 5.75 12.62 0.76
C GLY A 35 5.94 11.50 -0.28
N VAL A 36 5.36 10.32 -0.06
CA VAL A 36 5.39 9.19 -0.99
C VAL A 36 4.25 9.33 -1.99
N ASP A 37 4.61 9.43 -3.26
CA ASP A 37 3.65 9.48 -4.36
C ASP A 37 3.23 8.06 -4.79
N LEU A 38 2.08 7.61 -4.29
CA LEU A 38 1.50 6.30 -4.63
C LEU A 38 1.16 6.15 -6.11
N LYS A 39 1.00 7.24 -6.87
CA LYS A 39 0.74 7.17 -8.32
C LYS A 39 1.93 6.63 -9.12
N LYS A 40 3.11 6.59 -8.50
CA LYS A 40 4.33 6.01 -9.10
C LYS A 40 4.47 4.52 -8.84
N ILE A 41 3.56 3.89 -8.11
CA ILE A 41 3.55 2.44 -7.93
C ILE A 41 3.31 1.79 -9.30
N THR A 42 4.11 0.75 -9.57
CA THR A 42 4.09 0.01 -10.84
C THR A 42 3.59 -1.42 -10.64
N HIS A 43 3.73 -1.94 -9.42
CA HIS A 43 3.41 -3.31 -9.07
C HIS A 43 2.78 -3.36 -7.68
N ILE A 44 1.79 -4.23 -7.51
CA ILE A 44 1.17 -4.53 -6.23
C ILE A 44 1.43 -6.00 -5.94
N VAL A 45 1.89 -6.30 -4.73
CA VAL A 45 2.09 -7.67 -4.25
C VAL A 45 1.17 -7.85 -3.05
N LEU A 46 0.22 -8.77 -3.16
CA LEU A 46 -0.60 -9.20 -2.05
C LEU A 46 0.04 -10.43 -1.40
N SER A 47 0.23 -10.38 -0.09
CA SER A 47 0.73 -11.52 0.68
C SER A 47 -0.24 -12.69 0.64
N HIS A 48 -1.55 -12.41 0.74
CA HIS A 48 -2.65 -13.36 0.57
C HIS A 48 -4.00 -12.62 0.39
N GLY A 49 -5.07 -13.36 0.13
CA GLY A 49 -6.37 -12.82 -0.29
C GLY A 49 -7.36 -12.45 0.82
N HIS A 50 -6.90 -12.05 2.00
CA HIS A 50 -7.80 -11.59 3.06
C HIS A 50 -8.06 -10.08 2.99
N ASP A 51 -9.17 -9.65 3.58
CA ASP A 51 -9.64 -8.26 3.52
C ASP A 51 -8.67 -7.28 4.18
N ASP A 52 -8.00 -7.68 5.27
CA ASP A 52 -7.03 -6.86 5.99
C ASP A 52 -5.75 -6.56 5.18
N HIS A 53 -5.63 -7.15 3.99
CA HIS A 53 -4.53 -6.94 3.06
C HIS A 53 -4.96 -6.32 1.72
N SER A 54 -6.24 -6.38 1.35
CA SER A 54 -6.68 -6.12 -0.02
C SER A 54 -7.73 -5.02 -0.18
N VAL A 55 -8.52 -4.70 0.85
CA VAL A 55 -9.63 -3.73 0.72
C VAL A 55 -9.13 -2.32 0.36
N GLY A 56 -7.99 -1.90 0.89
CA GLY A 56 -7.39 -0.60 0.59
C GLY A 56 -7.02 -0.39 -0.88
N LEU A 57 -6.98 -1.46 -1.70
CA LEU A 57 -6.81 -1.33 -3.16
C LEU A 57 -7.95 -0.56 -3.82
N SER A 58 -9.17 -0.65 -3.28
CA SER A 58 -10.33 0.08 -3.79
C SER A 58 -10.19 1.60 -3.67
N LEU A 59 -9.25 2.08 -2.85
CA LEU A 59 -8.97 3.50 -2.65
C LEU A 59 -7.82 4.02 -3.54
N LEU A 60 -7.16 3.14 -4.30
CA LEU A 60 -6.06 3.50 -5.22
C LEU A 60 -6.52 3.84 -6.65
N PHE A 61 -7.77 3.50 -7.01
CA PHE A 61 -8.36 3.69 -8.34
C PHE A 61 -9.61 4.55 -8.25
#